data_AF-A0AAU6L7R0-F1
#
_entry.id   AF-A0AAU6L7R0-F1
#
_cell.length_a   1.000
_cell.length_b   1.000
_cell.length_c   1.000
_cell.angle_alpha   90.00
_cell.angle_beta   90.00
_cell.angle_gamma   90.00
#
_symmetry.space_group_name_H-M   'P 1'
#
loop_
_entity.id
_entity.type
_entity.pdbx_description
1 polymer ?
#
loop_
_entity_poly.entity_id
_entity_poly.type
_entity_poly.pdbx_seq_one_letter_code
_entity_poly.pdbx_strand_id
1 'polypeptide(L)'
;MSFLARANNKGVRAGVAGVASATAVAAAVWGAAALFGPDGTAASQQNVARPGATDHSGRGGDDGRPGQQPQGIPEGIAHASEGGGNAVNVTIDDGPDPRWTPKVLDVLRRHDVKATFCMVGPQAKAHPDLVKKVVADGHRLCDHTMNHDTAMDKKPVAYQEQQILEAKKLIEEAAGGGAKVEYYRAPGGAFTPDSRRIAAAHGMRPLGWNVDTKDFDKPGTAAIVNAVKREIGNGPTVLFHDGGGNRAQTVDALGQVLTWLKEQGRPTGFPVRTAPDNPDIDAADAPDAS
;
A
#
# COMPACT_ATOMS: atom_id res chain seq x y z
N MET A 1 32.86 -1.32 -79.32
CA MET A 1 33.72 -0.12 -79.40
C MET A 1 33.86 0.49 -78.01
N SER A 2 34.88 1.32 -77.79
CA SER A 2 35.36 1.70 -76.46
C SER A 2 34.62 2.89 -75.80
N PHE A 3 35.04 3.13 -74.56
CA PHE A 3 35.09 4.38 -73.74
C PHE A 3 34.22 4.29 -72.46
N LEU A 4 34.75 4.06 -71.26
CA LEU A 4 35.81 4.73 -70.43
C LEU A 4 35.21 5.64 -69.34
N ALA A 5 35.28 5.17 -68.08
CA ALA A 5 35.45 6.01 -66.89
C ALA A 5 36.07 5.17 -65.75
N ARG A 6 36.86 5.79 -64.87
CA ARG A 6 37.51 5.18 -63.69
C ARG A 6 37.02 5.84 -62.39
N ALA A 7 36.73 5.04 -61.36
CA ALA A 7 37.09 5.28 -59.95
C ALA A 7 36.83 3.96 -59.20
N ASN A 8 37.83 3.14 -58.87
CA ASN A 8 38.92 3.28 -57.88
C ASN A 8 38.48 2.95 -56.45
N ASN A 9 39.32 2.20 -55.73
CA ASN A 9 38.98 1.39 -54.55
C ASN A 9 39.67 1.92 -53.28
N LYS A 10 38.96 1.91 -52.14
CA LYS A 10 39.50 1.77 -50.77
C LYS A 10 38.35 1.73 -49.75
N GLY A 11 38.22 0.63 -49.01
CA GLY A 11 37.47 0.57 -47.76
C GLY A 11 38.41 0.46 -46.55
N VAL A 12 37.98 0.93 -45.37
CA VAL A 12 38.62 0.63 -44.07
C VAL A 12 37.53 0.48 -42.99
N ARG A 13 37.63 -0.66 -42.29
CA ARG A 13 37.21 -1.04 -40.92
C ARG A 13 36.08 -0.30 -40.19
N ALA A 14 35.28 -1.10 -39.47
CA ALA A 14 34.29 -0.67 -38.49
C ALA A 14 34.90 -0.03 -37.23
N GLY A 15 34.08 0.76 -36.54
CA GLY A 15 34.25 1.13 -35.14
C GLY A 15 32.96 0.85 -34.37
N VAL A 16 33.06 0.26 -33.18
CA VAL A 16 31.92 0.03 -32.28
C VAL A 16 31.80 1.22 -31.33
N ALA A 17 30.62 1.85 -31.27
CA ALA A 17 30.31 2.91 -30.33
C ALA A 17 29.27 2.39 -29.31
N GLY A 18 29.65 2.37 -28.03
CA GLY A 18 28.73 2.00 -26.94
C GLY A 18 27.77 3.15 -26.62
N VAL A 19 26.49 2.84 -26.42
CA VAL A 19 25.47 3.82 -26.03
C VAL A 19 25.28 3.79 -24.51
N ALA A 20 25.89 4.74 -23.81
CA ALA A 20 25.61 4.98 -22.40
C ALA A 20 24.29 5.78 -22.27
N SER A 21 23.24 5.13 -21.76
CA SER A 21 21.94 5.79 -21.54
C SER A 21 21.92 6.49 -20.19
N ALA A 22 21.93 7.82 -20.19
CA ALA A 22 21.83 8.61 -18.97
C ALA A 22 20.37 8.73 -18.50
N THR A 23 20.07 8.22 -17.30
CA THR A 23 18.76 8.33 -16.66
C THR A 23 18.60 9.69 -15.98
N ALA A 24 17.64 10.50 -16.44
CA ALA A 24 17.30 11.78 -15.82
C ALA A 24 16.27 11.58 -14.69
N VAL A 25 16.68 11.74 -13.44
CA VAL A 25 15.78 11.72 -12.27
C VAL A 25 15.22 13.13 -12.03
N ALA A 26 13.92 13.32 -12.26
CA ALA A 26 13.24 14.59 -12.06
C ALA A 26 12.52 14.61 -10.69
N ALA A 27 13.20 15.10 -9.65
CA ALA A 27 12.60 15.31 -8.33
C ALA A 27 11.87 16.66 -8.26
N ALA A 28 10.53 16.65 -8.16
CA ALA A 28 9.71 17.84 -8.05
C ALA A 28 9.38 18.16 -6.58
N VAL A 29 10.18 19.02 -5.94
CA VAL A 29 9.94 19.46 -4.55
C VAL A 29 9.05 20.72 -4.54
N TRP A 30 7.84 20.61 -3.99
CA TRP A 30 6.99 21.77 -3.69
C TRP A 30 7.23 22.21 -2.24
N GLY A 31 7.98 23.30 -2.06
CA GLY A 31 8.18 23.92 -0.76
C GLY A 31 7.10 24.97 -0.45
N ALA A 32 6.38 24.79 0.66
CA ALA A 32 5.51 25.82 1.23
C ALA A 32 6.12 26.35 2.53
N ALA A 33 6.61 27.59 2.52
CA ALA A 33 7.16 28.25 3.70
C ALA A 33 6.08 29.09 4.39
N ALA A 34 5.90 28.89 5.69
CA ALA A 34 5.08 29.74 6.55
C ALA A 34 5.87 30.12 7.81
N LEU A 35 6.33 31.36 7.87
CA LEU A 35 6.83 31.97 9.09
C LEU A 35 5.64 32.56 9.86
N PHE A 36 5.58 32.37 11.18
CA PHE A 36 5.34 33.46 12.13
C PHE A 36 5.83 33.08 13.53
N GLY A 37 5.99 34.10 14.38
CA GLY A 37 6.80 34.06 15.60
C GLY A 37 6.06 33.65 16.89
N PRO A 38 6.72 33.87 18.05
CA PRO A 38 6.35 33.19 19.29
C PRO A 38 5.55 34.06 20.27
N ASP A 39 4.71 33.39 21.06
CA ASP A 39 4.27 33.88 22.37
C ASP A 39 4.71 32.89 23.46
N GLY A 40 5.28 33.42 24.53
CA GLY A 40 5.70 32.64 25.69
C GLY A 40 5.45 33.39 26.97
N THR A 41 4.68 32.81 27.88
CA THR A 41 4.58 33.25 29.28
C THR A 41 4.46 32.04 30.20
N ALA A 42 5.49 31.83 31.02
CA ALA A 42 5.42 30.91 32.14
C ALA A 42 4.94 31.68 33.39
N ALA A 43 4.06 31.08 34.18
CA ALA A 43 3.65 31.57 35.49
C ALA A 43 3.84 30.45 36.52
N SER A 44 4.33 30.79 37.72
CA SER A 44 4.69 29.82 38.77
C SER A 44 4.41 30.37 40.17
N GLN A 45 4.15 29.45 41.11
CA GLN A 45 4.01 29.52 42.60
C GLN A 45 2.92 28.46 42.98
N GLN A 46 3.08 27.51 43.91
CA GLN A 46 3.65 27.46 45.28
C GLN A 46 2.82 28.27 46.31
N ASN A 47 2.57 27.83 47.56
CA ASN A 47 2.98 26.60 48.28
C ASN A 47 1.72 25.86 48.88
N VAL A 48 1.55 25.26 50.09
CA VAL A 48 2.30 25.19 51.37
C VAL A 48 2.37 23.73 51.92
N ALA A 49 1.60 23.32 52.95
CA ALA A 49 1.83 22.07 53.69
C ALA A 49 0.62 21.49 54.48
N ARG A 50 0.52 20.13 54.48
CA ARG A 50 0.33 19.12 55.58
C ARG A 50 -0.15 19.54 57.01
N PRO A 51 -0.62 18.60 57.88
CA PRO A 51 -1.00 17.17 57.71
C PRO A 51 -2.36 16.76 58.37
N GLY A 52 -2.83 15.51 58.17
CA GLY A 52 -3.95 14.88 58.91
C GLY A 52 -4.22 13.42 58.48
N ALA A 53 -4.73 12.55 59.37
CA ALA A 53 -4.70 11.09 59.20
C ALA A 53 -6.07 10.38 58.95
N THR A 54 -5.99 9.07 58.67
CA THR A 54 -7.01 7.98 58.77
C THR A 54 -8.25 7.99 57.86
N ASP A 55 -8.13 7.22 56.76
CA ASP A 55 -8.90 5.98 56.48
C ASP A 55 -10.45 5.98 56.49
N HIS A 56 -11.08 5.90 55.31
CA HIS A 56 -11.89 4.74 54.87
C HIS A 56 -12.47 4.86 53.44
N SER A 57 -12.47 3.74 52.72
CA SER A 57 -13.32 3.37 51.57
C SER A 57 -13.55 4.35 50.39
N GLY A 58 -13.06 3.96 49.19
CA GLY A 58 -13.75 4.26 47.93
C GLY A 58 -12.90 4.80 46.77
N ARG A 59 -13.03 4.15 45.60
CA ARG A 59 -12.70 4.65 44.24
C ARG A 59 -11.29 5.26 44.03
N GLY A 60 -10.31 4.38 43.77
CA GLY A 60 -9.43 4.61 42.61
C GLY A 60 -10.20 4.22 41.32
N GLY A 61 -9.84 4.68 40.13
CA GLY A 61 -8.66 5.46 39.75
C GLY A 61 -8.26 5.01 38.35
N ASP A 62 -8.61 5.79 37.33
CA ASP A 62 -8.33 5.45 35.92
C ASP A 62 -6.89 5.84 35.57
N ASP A 63 -5.95 5.07 36.12
CA ASP A 63 -4.51 5.30 35.98
C ASP A 63 -4.08 4.91 34.55
N GLY A 64 -4.09 5.90 33.66
CA GLY A 64 -3.92 5.76 32.21
C GLY A 64 -2.75 4.88 31.79
N ARG A 65 -3.05 3.62 31.46
CA ARG A 65 -2.12 2.69 30.81
C ARG A 65 -2.08 2.93 29.30
N PRO A 66 -0.91 2.82 28.64
CA PRO A 66 -0.85 2.66 27.19
C PRO A 66 -1.75 1.50 26.77
N GLY A 67 -2.48 1.66 25.66
CA GLY A 67 -3.52 0.72 25.25
C GLY A 67 -2.99 -0.71 25.10
N GLN A 68 -3.78 -1.69 25.54
CA GLN A 68 -3.52 -3.09 25.21
C GLN A 68 -3.48 -3.23 23.68
N GLN A 69 -2.42 -3.86 23.16
CA GLN A 69 -2.40 -4.29 21.76
C GLN A 69 -3.68 -5.09 21.44
N PRO A 70 -4.28 -4.96 20.24
CA PRO A 70 -5.35 -5.82 19.77
C PRO A 70 -4.89 -7.28 19.73
N GLN A 71 -5.15 -8.02 20.80
CA GLN A 71 -4.66 -9.38 21.01
C GLN A 71 -5.20 -10.31 19.90
N GLY A 72 -4.32 -10.74 18.99
CA GLY A 72 -4.67 -11.65 17.89
C GLY A 72 -4.41 -11.15 16.46
N ILE A 73 -3.82 -9.96 16.26
CA ILE A 73 -3.23 -9.60 14.95
C ILE A 73 -1.74 -9.99 14.96
N PRO A 74 -1.27 -10.92 14.12
CA PRO A 74 0.15 -11.30 14.09
C PRO A 74 1.00 -10.38 13.21
N GLU A 75 2.31 -10.36 13.46
CA GLU A 75 3.29 -9.47 12.80
C GLU A 75 3.84 -9.99 11.46
N GLY A 76 3.64 -11.26 11.10
CA GLY A 76 3.96 -11.77 9.76
C GLY A 76 3.17 -11.07 8.65
N ILE A 77 3.55 -11.34 7.41
CA ILE A 77 2.95 -10.71 6.24
C ILE A 77 1.84 -11.63 5.70
N ALA A 78 0.65 -11.09 5.48
CA ALA A 78 -0.46 -11.84 4.90
C ALA A 78 -0.27 -11.99 3.38
N HIS A 79 0.03 -13.21 2.94
CA HIS A 79 0.01 -13.61 1.53
C HIS A 79 -1.19 -14.51 1.20
N ALA A 80 -1.72 -15.27 2.17
CA ALA A 80 -2.81 -16.23 1.99
C ALA A 80 -4.23 -15.59 1.93
N SER A 81 -5.24 -16.37 1.50
CA SER A 81 -6.66 -15.99 1.45
C SER A 81 -7.49 -16.63 2.57
N GLU A 82 -8.43 -15.88 3.16
CA GLU A 82 -9.43 -16.39 4.10
C GLU A 82 -10.35 -17.45 3.47
N GLY A 83 -10.51 -17.45 2.14
CA GLY A 83 -11.29 -18.46 1.42
C GLY A 83 -10.58 -19.81 1.25
N GLY A 84 -9.26 -19.87 1.47
CA GLY A 84 -8.45 -21.07 1.26
C GLY A 84 -8.48 -21.60 -0.18
N GLY A 85 -8.03 -22.85 -0.37
CA GLY A 85 -8.12 -23.57 -1.64
C GLY A 85 -7.50 -22.82 -2.82
N ASN A 86 -8.32 -22.52 -3.83
CA ASN A 86 -7.95 -21.79 -5.05
C ASN A 86 -8.46 -20.33 -5.08
N ALA A 87 -8.96 -19.81 -3.95
CA ALA A 87 -9.51 -18.46 -3.84
C ALA A 87 -8.46 -17.37 -4.11
N VAL A 88 -8.89 -16.21 -4.59
CA VAL A 88 -8.02 -15.10 -5.00
C VAL A 88 -8.39 -13.80 -4.29
N ASN A 89 -7.40 -13.11 -3.73
CA ASN A 89 -7.57 -11.81 -3.10
C ASN A 89 -7.22 -10.71 -4.12
N VAL A 90 -8.16 -9.81 -4.40
CA VAL A 90 -7.91 -8.61 -5.21
C VAL A 90 -7.50 -7.48 -4.28
N THR A 91 -6.35 -6.85 -4.55
CA THR A 91 -5.87 -5.69 -3.80
C THR A 91 -5.57 -4.51 -4.73
N ILE A 92 -5.96 -3.30 -4.31
CA ILE A 92 -5.95 -2.07 -5.10
C ILE A 92 -5.23 -0.96 -4.32
N ASP A 93 -4.16 -0.39 -4.88
CA ASP A 93 -3.24 0.50 -4.16
C ASP A 93 -3.20 1.93 -4.75
N ASP A 94 -2.49 2.84 -4.06
CA ASP A 94 -2.30 4.28 -4.32
C ASP A 94 -3.51 5.23 -4.16
N GLY A 95 -4.75 4.72 -4.22
CA GLY A 95 -5.96 5.53 -4.24
C GLY A 95 -6.39 6.17 -2.89
N PRO A 96 -7.60 6.75 -2.84
CA PRO A 96 -8.56 6.90 -3.95
C PRO A 96 -8.19 8.00 -4.97
N ASP A 97 -8.33 7.70 -6.26
CA ASP A 97 -8.24 8.66 -7.37
C ASP A 97 -9.65 8.94 -7.96
N PRO A 98 -10.04 10.21 -8.17
CA PRO A 98 -11.40 10.58 -8.58
C PRO A 98 -11.76 10.24 -10.03
N ARG A 99 -10.79 9.81 -10.86
CA ARG A 99 -10.96 9.39 -12.26
C ARG A 99 -10.91 7.87 -12.42
N TRP A 100 -10.27 7.14 -11.52
CA TRP A 100 -10.00 5.70 -11.65
C TRP A 100 -10.67 4.84 -10.57
N THR A 101 -10.65 5.22 -9.29
CA THR A 101 -11.34 4.47 -8.21
C THR A 101 -12.82 4.23 -8.53
N PRO A 102 -13.61 5.20 -9.05
CA PRO A 102 -14.98 4.94 -9.46
C PRO A 102 -15.10 3.83 -10.53
N LYS A 103 -14.14 3.72 -11.45
CA LYS A 103 -14.15 2.73 -12.53
C LYS A 103 -13.71 1.35 -12.05
N VAL A 104 -12.75 1.29 -11.13
CA VAL A 104 -12.36 0.03 -10.46
C VAL A 104 -13.55 -0.51 -9.64
N LEU A 105 -14.21 0.34 -8.86
CA LEU A 105 -15.46 -0.01 -8.17
C LEU A 105 -16.54 -0.50 -9.14
N ASP A 106 -16.72 0.15 -10.28
CA ASP A 106 -17.70 -0.26 -11.29
C ASP A 106 -17.32 -1.58 -12.00
N VAL A 107 -16.04 -1.90 -12.15
CA VAL A 107 -15.58 -3.24 -12.57
C VAL A 107 -15.91 -4.27 -11.50
N LEU A 108 -15.47 -4.05 -10.26
CA LEU A 108 -15.69 -4.96 -9.13
C LEU A 108 -17.19 -5.28 -8.95
N ARG A 109 -18.06 -4.26 -9.01
CA ARG A 109 -19.51 -4.42 -8.89
C ARG A 109 -20.15 -5.19 -10.06
N ARG A 110 -19.63 -5.10 -11.28
CA ARG A 110 -20.11 -5.90 -12.43
C ARG A 110 -19.75 -7.38 -12.34
N HIS A 111 -18.70 -7.73 -11.58
CA HIS A 111 -18.24 -9.10 -11.38
C HIS A 111 -18.71 -9.71 -10.04
N ASP A 112 -19.37 -8.92 -9.20
CA ASP A 112 -19.69 -9.21 -7.78
C ASP A 112 -18.46 -9.63 -6.95
N VAL A 113 -17.35 -8.92 -7.16
CA VAL A 113 -16.07 -9.15 -6.48
C VAL A 113 -15.85 -8.06 -5.43
N LYS A 114 -15.30 -8.46 -4.28
CA LYS A 114 -14.82 -7.52 -3.25
C LYS A 114 -13.29 -7.50 -3.25
N ALA A 115 -12.71 -6.35 -2.94
CA ALA A 115 -11.27 -6.13 -2.91
C ALA A 115 -10.84 -5.48 -1.58
N THR A 116 -9.53 -5.45 -1.35
CA THR A 116 -8.92 -4.64 -0.27
C THR A 116 -8.25 -3.42 -0.89
N PHE A 117 -8.56 -2.22 -0.42
CA PHE A 117 -8.00 -0.97 -0.95
C PHE A 117 -6.95 -0.41 0.00
N CYS A 118 -5.67 -0.45 -0.39
CA CYS A 118 -4.57 0.15 0.36
C CYS A 118 -4.43 1.62 -0.03
N MET A 119 -4.99 2.51 0.80
CA MET A 119 -5.14 3.92 0.48
C MET A 119 -4.00 4.78 1.03
N VAL A 120 -3.64 5.82 0.29
CA VAL A 120 -2.68 6.84 0.74
C VAL A 120 -3.44 7.91 1.54
N GLY A 121 -3.00 8.19 2.77
CA GLY A 121 -3.75 8.99 3.75
C GLY A 121 -4.28 10.35 3.23
N PRO A 122 -3.45 11.19 2.59
CA PRO A 122 -3.87 12.43 1.95
C PRO A 122 -4.92 12.27 0.85
N GLN A 123 -4.90 11.17 0.07
CA GLN A 123 -5.89 10.90 -0.97
C GLN A 123 -7.25 10.54 -0.36
N ALA A 124 -7.23 9.70 0.69
CA ALA A 124 -8.44 9.37 1.45
C ALA A 124 -9.08 10.62 2.06
N LYS A 125 -8.26 11.52 2.63
CA LYS A 125 -8.68 12.83 3.14
C LYS A 125 -9.25 13.75 2.05
N ALA A 126 -8.72 13.71 0.82
CA ALA A 126 -9.19 14.51 -0.30
C ALA A 126 -10.52 14.00 -0.91
N HIS A 127 -10.75 12.68 -0.87
CA HIS A 127 -11.92 12.04 -1.50
C HIS A 127 -12.71 11.13 -0.53
N PRO A 128 -13.22 11.68 0.60
CA PRO A 128 -13.92 10.89 1.63
C PRO A 128 -15.27 10.32 1.15
N ASP A 129 -15.85 10.87 0.10
CA ASP A 129 -17.00 10.31 -0.61
C ASP A 129 -16.64 8.98 -1.30
N LEU A 130 -15.45 8.87 -1.89
CA LEU A 130 -14.96 7.64 -2.50
C LEU A 130 -14.58 6.60 -1.44
N VAL A 131 -13.96 7.00 -0.33
CA VAL A 131 -13.69 6.08 0.80
C VAL A 131 -15.00 5.51 1.35
N LYS A 132 -16.03 6.34 1.54
CA LYS A 132 -17.37 5.89 1.94
C LYS A 132 -18.01 4.95 0.90
N LYS A 133 -17.82 5.21 -0.41
CA LYS A 133 -18.31 4.32 -1.46
C LYS A 133 -17.58 2.96 -1.46
N VAL A 134 -16.26 2.94 -1.26
CA VAL A 134 -15.47 1.70 -1.12
C VAL A 134 -16.01 0.84 0.03
N VAL A 135 -16.25 1.43 1.20
CA VAL A 135 -16.86 0.72 2.35
C VAL A 135 -18.29 0.26 2.02
N ALA A 136 -19.12 1.11 1.40
CA ALA A 136 -20.51 0.80 1.09
C ALA A 136 -20.71 -0.27 -0.01
N ASP A 137 -19.80 -0.35 -1.01
CA ASP A 137 -19.77 -1.43 -2.00
C ASP A 137 -19.26 -2.78 -1.39
N GLY A 138 -18.83 -2.77 -0.12
CA GLY A 138 -18.47 -3.95 0.68
C GLY A 138 -16.99 -4.35 0.61
N HIS A 139 -16.08 -3.38 0.52
CA HIS A 139 -14.64 -3.61 0.42
C HIS A 139 -13.91 -3.33 1.75
N ARG A 140 -12.75 -3.96 1.96
CA ARG A 140 -11.92 -3.74 3.18
C ARG A 140 -10.92 -2.60 2.95
N LEU A 141 -10.66 -1.83 4.01
CA LEU A 141 -9.70 -0.73 4.01
C LEU A 141 -8.32 -1.20 4.49
N CYS A 142 -7.27 -0.68 3.86
CA CYS A 142 -5.87 -0.94 4.15
C CYS A 142 -5.09 0.40 4.17
N ASP A 143 -4.07 0.49 5.02
CA ASP A 143 -3.16 1.63 5.10
C ASP A 143 -2.04 1.49 4.06
N HIS A 144 -1.77 2.57 3.31
CA HIS A 144 -0.62 2.67 2.41
C HIS A 144 0.23 3.94 2.67
N THR A 145 0.32 4.35 3.94
CA THR A 145 1.07 5.50 4.46
C THR A 145 0.62 6.88 3.99
N MET A 146 1.24 7.92 4.58
CA MET A 146 0.97 9.32 4.23
C MET A 146 1.61 9.74 2.89
N ASN A 147 2.86 9.36 2.64
CA ASN A 147 3.64 9.90 1.51
C ASN A 147 3.97 8.89 0.40
N HIS A 148 3.64 7.60 0.56
CA HIS A 148 4.09 6.52 -0.33
C HIS A 148 5.62 6.52 -0.53
N ASP A 149 6.36 6.57 0.58
CA ASP A 149 7.84 6.56 0.59
C ASP A 149 8.37 5.13 0.46
N THR A 150 8.74 4.73 -0.77
CA THR A 150 9.31 3.40 -1.06
C THR A 150 10.72 3.18 -0.51
N ALA A 151 11.30 4.18 0.16
CA ALA A 151 12.53 4.07 0.96
C ALA A 151 12.27 4.24 2.47
N MET A 152 11.02 4.03 2.93
CA MET A 152 10.64 4.13 4.35
C MET A 152 11.38 3.12 5.24
N ASP A 153 11.78 1.97 4.69
CA ASP A 153 12.61 0.96 5.37
C ASP A 153 13.92 1.53 5.92
N LYS A 154 14.49 2.52 5.21
CA LYS A 154 15.75 3.21 5.55
C LYS A 154 15.55 4.42 6.46
N LYS A 155 14.33 4.68 6.96
CA LYS A 155 13.99 5.83 7.81
C LYS A 155 13.86 5.44 9.29
N PRO A 156 14.11 6.36 10.24
CA PRO A 156 13.96 6.07 11.67
C PRO A 156 12.55 5.58 12.04
N VAL A 157 12.44 4.70 13.04
CA VAL A 157 11.16 4.09 13.45
C VAL A 157 10.05 5.11 13.69
N ALA A 158 10.34 6.26 14.30
CA ALA A 158 9.37 7.34 14.53
C ALA A 158 8.80 7.96 13.24
N TYR A 159 9.55 7.95 12.13
CA TYR A 159 9.02 8.33 10.81
C TYR A 159 8.05 7.26 10.30
N GLN A 160 8.42 5.98 10.40
CA GLN A 160 7.57 4.86 10.00
C GLN A 160 6.25 4.86 10.79
N GLU A 161 6.33 5.09 12.10
CA GLU A 161 5.19 5.23 13.01
C GLU A 161 4.28 6.40 12.61
N GLN A 162 4.83 7.60 12.36
CA GLN A 162 4.01 8.73 11.88
C GLN A 162 3.36 8.40 10.52
N GLN A 163 4.12 7.88 9.56
CA GLN A 163 3.63 7.56 8.22
C GLN A 163 2.43 6.61 8.23
N ILE A 164 2.45 5.61 9.13
CA ILE A 164 1.39 4.60 9.26
C ILE A 164 0.21 5.12 10.10
N LEU A 165 0.47 5.69 11.28
CA LEU A 165 -0.60 6.04 12.22
C LEU A 165 -1.38 7.30 11.80
N GLU A 166 -0.74 8.25 11.13
CA GLU A 166 -1.42 9.44 10.60
C GLU A 166 -2.29 9.10 9.38
N ALA A 167 -1.83 8.20 8.50
CA ALA A 167 -2.60 7.74 7.35
C ALA A 167 -3.83 6.92 7.78
N LYS A 168 -3.64 5.93 8.66
CA LYS A 168 -4.74 5.14 9.26
C LYS A 168 -5.83 6.04 9.83
N LYS A 169 -5.44 7.08 10.58
CA LYS A 169 -6.37 8.07 11.13
C LYS A 169 -7.17 8.76 10.01
N LEU A 170 -6.49 9.30 8.99
CA LEU A 170 -7.16 10.00 7.89
C LEU A 170 -8.10 9.09 7.09
N ILE A 171 -7.75 7.81 6.92
CA ILE A 171 -8.58 6.84 6.21
C ILE A 171 -9.84 6.50 7.03
N GLU A 172 -9.71 6.28 8.35
CA GLU A 172 -10.88 6.06 9.22
C GLU A 172 -11.76 7.31 9.33
N GLU A 173 -11.18 8.51 9.44
CA GLU A 173 -11.92 9.78 9.41
C GLU A 173 -12.66 9.98 8.08
N ALA A 174 -11.99 9.72 6.95
CA ALA A 174 -12.58 9.80 5.61
C ALA A 174 -13.74 8.82 5.41
N ALA A 175 -13.62 7.60 5.95
CA ALA A 175 -14.69 6.60 5.97
C ALA A 175 -15.88 6.96 6.88
N GLY A 176 -15.78 8.03 7.68
CA GLY A 176 -16.83 8.46 8.62
C GLY A 176 -16.70 7.86 10.03
N GLY A 177 -15.50 7.41 10.43
CA GLY A 177 -15.14 6.97 11.78
C GLY A 177 -15.63 5.56 12.18
N GLY A 178 -16.73 5.08 11.59
CA GLY A 178 -17.33 3.77 11.88
C GLY A 178 -16.59 2.58 11.26
N ALA A 179 -16.02 2.75 10.06
CA ALA A 179 -15.21 1.71 9.43
C ALA A 179 -13.81 1.64 10.05
N LYS A 180 -13.15 0.48 9.94
CA LYS A 180 -11.77 0.29 10.40
C LYS A 180 -10.84 -0.08 9.25
N VAL A 181 -9.60 0.40 9.37
CA VAL A 181 -8.50 -0.05 8.53
C VAL A 181 -8.00 -1.36 9.12
N GLU A 182 -8.07 -2.43 8.31
CA GLU A 182 -7.86 -3.81 8.75
C GLU A 182 -6.47 -4.36 8.41
N TYR A 183 -5.77 -3.73 7.47
CA TYR A 183 -4.46 -4.11 6.96
C TYR A 183 -3.54 -2.91 6.80
N TYR A 184 -2.24 -3.19 6.65
CA TYR A 184 -1.22 -2.20 6.29
C TYR A 184 -0.31 -2.81 5.23
N ARG A 185 0.03 -2.04 4.20
CA ARG A 185 1.00 -2.43 3.17
C ARG A 185 2.09 -1.37 3.08
N ALA A 186 3.35 -1.80 3.20
CA ALA A 186 4.49 -0.91 3.02
C ALA A 186 4.59 -0.47 1.53
N PRO A 187 4.77 0.84 1.23
CA PRO A 187 5.04 1.33 -0.12
C PRO A 187 6.18 0.56 -0.79
N GLY A 188 5.93 0.04 -1.99
CA GLY A 188 6.91 -0.79 -2.72
C GLY A 188 7.35 -2.08 -2.00
N GLY A 189 6.62 -2.53 -0.97
CA GLY A 189 6.98 -3.71 -0.17
C GLY A 189 8.07 -3.47 0.87
N ALA A 190 8.40 -2.20 1.17
CA ALA A 190 9.48 -1.78 2.08
C ALA A 190 9.18 -2.03 3.57
N PHE A 191 8.84 -3.27 3.93
CA PHE A 191 8.53 -3.68 5.31
C PHE A 191 9.78 -3.77 6.19
N THR A 192 9.59 -3.43 7.47
CA THR A 192 10.57 -3.60 8.55
C THR A 192 9.93 -4.39 9.70
N PRO A 193 10.70 -4.97 10.65
CA PRO A 193 10.12 -5.51 11.87
C PRO A 193 9.28 -4.47 12.64
N ASP A 194 9.77 -3.24 12.75
CA ASP A 194 9.08 -2.17 13.47
C ASP A 194 7.76 -1.73 12.81
N SER A 195 7.72 -1.53 11.49
CA SER A 195 6.49 -1.16 10.78
C SER A 195 5.42 -2.25 10.86
N ARG A 196 5.81 -3.53 10.83
CA ARG A 196 4.90 -4.67 11.02
C ARG A 196 4.36 -4.74 12.44
N ARG A 197 5.23 -4.55 13.44
CA ARG A 197 4.88 -4.45 14.87
C ARG A 197 3.96 -3.27 15.16
N ILE A 198 4.20 -2.10 14.57
CA ILE A 198 3.35 -0.91 14.66
C ILE A 198 1.96 -1.20 14.06
N ALA A 199 1.91 -1.78 12.86
CA ALA A 199 0.64 -2.12 12.23
C ALA A 199 -0.19 -3.10 13.07
N ALA A 200 0.41 -4.22 13.51
CA ALA A 200 -0.26 -5.23 14.32
C ALA A 200 -0.74 -4.65 15.67
N ALA A 201 0.11 -3.86 16.35
CA ALA A 201 -0.24 -3.17 17.60
C ALA A 201 -1.39 -2.15 17.45
N HIS A 202 -1.69 -1.70 16.23
CA HIS A 202 -2.81 -0.81 15.92
C HIS A 202 -3.96 -1.52 15.17
N GLY A 203 -3.96 -2.85 15.14
CA GLY A 203 -5.06 -3.68 14.64
C GLY A 203 -5.02 -3.96 13.13
N MET A 204 -3.90 -3.63 12.47
CA MET A 204 -3.72 -3.78 11.03
C MET A 204 -2.79 -4.95 10.72
N ARG A 205 -3.27 -5.93 9.96
CA ARG A 205 -2.44 -7.05 9.50
C ARG A 205 -1.49 -6.58 8.38
N PRO A 206 -0.16 -6.77 8.47
CA PRO A 206 0.74 -6.50 7.35
C PRO A 206 0.32 -7.32 6.12
N LEU A 207 0.28 -6.72 4.92
CA LEU A 207 -0.34 -7.30 3.72
C LEU A 207 0.59 -7.25 2.51
N GLY A 208 1.10 -8.42 2.10
CA GLY A 208 1.96 -8.59 0.93
C GLY A 208 1.15 -8.86 -0.34
N TRP A 209 1.80 -9.47 -1.34
CA TRP A 209 1.18 -10.01 -2.55
C TRP A 209 1.99 -11.20 -3.07
N ASN A 210 1.43 -11.98 -3.99
CA ASN A 210 2.12 -13.09 -4.68
C ASN A 210 2.20 -12.89 -6.20
N VAL A 211 1.37 -11.99 -6.72
CA VAL A 211 1.20 -11.69 -8.13
C VAL A 211 1.30 -10.18 -8.31
N ASP A 212 2.40 -9.73 -8.91
CA ASP A 212 2.59 -8.32 -9.26
C ASP A 212 2.18 -8.12 -10.72
N THR A 213 1.14 -7.34 -10.94
CA THR A 213 0.61 -7.13 -12.29
C THR A 213 1.46 -6.17 -13.14
N LYS A 214 2.40 -5.44 -12.51
CA LYS A 214 3.21 -4.36 -13.10
C LYS A 214 2.37 -3.30 -13.84
N ASP A 215 1.10 -3.14 -13.47
CA ASP A 215 0.17 -2.19 -14.11
C ASP A 215 0.59 -0.73 -13.88
N PHE A 216 1.28 -0.45 -12.77
CA PHE A 216 1.85 0.86 -12.48
C PHE A 216 2.78 1.37 -13.58
N ASP A 217 3.55 0.49 -14.24
CA ASP A 217 4.44 0.83 -15.37
C ASP A 217 3.67 1.13 -16.66
N LYS A 218 2.41 0.72 -16.75
CA LYS A 218 1.51 0.81 -17.92
C LYS A 218 1.98 -0.01 -19.15
N PRO A 219 2.34 -1.31 -18.98
CA PRO A 219 2.92 -2.16 -20.04
C PRO A 219 1.93 -2.63 -21.12
N GLY A 220 0.65 -2.23 -21.03
CA GLY A 220 -0.43 -2.64 -21.92
C GLY A 220 -1.33 -3.70 -21.28
N THR A 221 -2.64 -3.59 -21.49
CA THR A 221 -3.69 -4.44 -20.89
C THR A 221 -3.40 -5.94 -21.01
N ALA A 222 -2.92 -6.39 -22.17
CA ALA A 222 -2.59 -7.80 -22.40
C ALA A 222 -1.37 -8.27 -21.59
N ALA A 223 -0.38 -7.42 -21.33
CA ALA A 223 0.77 -7.74 -20.50
C ALA A 223 0.37 -7.92 -19.03
N ILE A 224 -0.48 -7.02 -18.52
CA ILE A 224 -1.05 -7.05 -17.16
C ILE A 224 -1.86 -8.36 -16.95
N VAL A 225 -2.75 -8.70 -17.89
CA VAL A 225 -3.52 -9.96 -17.85
C VAL A 225 -2.60 -11.19 -17.91
N ASN A 226 -1.55 -11.16 -18.73
CA ASN A 226 -0.61 -12.27 -18.85
C ASN A 226 0.33 -12.41 -17.64
N ALA A 227 0.60 -11.34 -16.88
CA ALA A 227 1.29 -11.42 -15.60
C ALA A 227 0.47 -12.23 -14.59
N VAL A 228 -0.81 -11.89 -14.39
CA VAL A 228 -1.70 -12.67 -13.50
C VAL A 228 -1.80 -14.13 -13.93
N LYS A 229 -2.00 -14.39 -15.22
CA LYS A 229 -2.14 -15.77 -15.75
C LYS A 229 -0.88 -16.61 -15.55
N ARG A 230 0.31 -16.00 -15.55
CA ARG A 230 1.60 -16.64 -15.28
C ARG A 230 1.80 -16.91 -13.79
N GLU A 231 1.48 -15.93 -12.93
CA GLU A 231 1.94 -15.91 -11.54
C GLU A 231 0.91 -16.36 -10.50
N ILE A 232 -0.37 -16.58 -10.86
CA ILE A 232 -1.41 -17.06 -9.90
C ILE A 232 -1.14 -18.46 -9.32
N GLY A 233 -0.06 -19.13 -9.74
CA GLY A 233 0.48 -20.33 -9.08
C GLY A 233 1.29 -20.03 -7.82
N ASN A 234 1.84 -18.81 -7.69
CA ASN A 234 2.69 -18.38 -6.57
C ASN A 234 1.87 -18.13 -5.28
N GLY A 235 0.59 -17.81 -5.42
CA GLY A 235 -0.31 -17.56 -4.29
C GLY A 235 -1.53 -16.72 -4.67
N PRO A 236 -2.43 -16.46 -3.72
CA PRO A 236 -3.76 -15.92 -4.01
C PRO A 236 -3.82 -14.41 -4.11
N THR A 237 -2.81 -13.65 -3.66
CA THR A 237 -2.94 -12.19 -3.51
C THR A 237 -2.39 -11.42 -4.71
N VAL A 238 -3.27 -10.69 -5.41
CA VAL A 238 -2.96 -9.94 -6.64
C VAL A 238 -2.95 -8.43 -6.39
N LEU A 239 -1.89 -7.76 -6.85
CA LEU A 239 -1.68 -6.32 -6.74
C LEU A 239 -2.05 -5.57 -8.03
N PHE A 240 -2.96 -4.60 -7.94
CA PHE A 240 -3.25 -3.57 -8.95
C PHE A 240 -3.21 -2.18 -8.31
N HIS A 241 -3.17 -1.10 -9.09
CA HIS A 241 -3.16 0.28 -8.58
C HIS A 241 -4.32 1.10 -9.18
N ASP A 242 -5.00 1.92 -8.38
CA ASP A 242 -5.98 2.89 -8.88
C ASP A 242 -5.57 4.36 -8.73
N GLY A 243 -4.58 4.67 -7.88
CA GLY A 243 -3.82 5.93 -7.92
C GLY A 243 -2.64 5.90 -8.90
N GLY A 244 -1.63 6.76 -8.67
CA GLY A 244 -0.35 6.72 -9.38
C GLY A 244 -0.37 7.13 -10.87
N GLY A 245 -1.41 7.82 -11.36
CA GLY A 245 -1.44 8.43 -12.69
C GLY A 245 -2.51 7.85 -13.63
N ASN A 246 -2.12 7.35 -14.82
CA ASN A 246 -3.08 6.77 -15.77
C ASN A 246 -3.27 5.27 -15.52
N ARG A 247 -4.49 4.87 -15.16
CA ARG A 247 -4.89 3.49 -14.85
C ARG A 247 -5.88 2.87 -15.83
N ALA A 248 -6.00 3.41 -17.06
CA ALA A 248 -6.91 2.86 -18.07
C ALA A 248 -6.67 1.35 -18.33
N GLN A 249 -5.40 0.99 -18.54
CA GLN A 249 -4.99 -0.40 -18.77
C GLN A 249 -5.29 -1.30 -17.56
N THR A 250 -5.15 -0.79 -16.33
CA THR A 250 -5.53 -1.50 -15.10
C THR A 250 -7.02 -1.83 -15.08
N VAL A 251 -7.88 -0.84 -15.34
CA VAL A 251 -9.35 -1.03 -15.34
C VAL A 251 -9.77 -2.06 -16.37
N ASP A 252 -9.20 -2.00 -17.59
CA ASP A 252 -9.48 -2.96 -18.66
C ASP A 252 -8.95 -4.37 -18.34
N ALA A 253 -7.75 -4.46 -17.73
CA ALA A 253 -7.11 -5.71 -17.38
C ALA A 253 -7.80 -6.39 -16.20
N LEU A 254 -8.21 -5.63 -15.18
CA LEU A 254 -8.98 -6.12 -14.05
C LEU A 254 -10.27 -6.80 -14.53
N GLY A 255 -11.03 -6.18 -15.43
CA GLY A 255 -12.23 -6.80 -16.00
C GLY A 255 -11.94 -8.13 -16.72
N GLN A 256 -10.84 -8.21 -17.48
CA GLN A 256 -10.42 -9.45 -18.14
C GLN A 256 -9.92 -10.52 -17.15
N VAL A 257 -9.21 -10.12 -16.09
CA VAL A 257 -8.75 -11.00 -15.01
C VAL A 257 -9.93 -11.56 -14.22
N LEU A 258 -10.90 -10.72 -13.81
CA LEU A 258 -12.09 -11.19 -13.09
C LEU A 258 -13.00 -12.08 -13.96
N THR A 259 -13.04 -11.84 -15.27
CA THR A 259 -13.67 -12.77 -16.22
C THR A 259 -12.97 -14.13 -16.21
N TRP A 260 -11.64 -14.12 -16.39
CA TRP A 260 -10.85 -15.33 -16.46
C TRP A 260 -10.81 -16.13 -15.14
N LEU A 261 -10.71 -15.48 -13.97
CA LEU A 261 -10.77 -16.17 -12.68
C LEU A 261 -12.09 -16.94 -12.51
N LYS A 262 -13.21 -16.36 -12.95
CA LYS A 262 -14.51 -17.02 -12.98
C LYS A 262 -14.55 -18.21 -13.93
N GLU A 263 -13.94 -18.09 -15.12
CA GLU A 263 -13.77 -19.21 -16.07
C GLU A 263 -12.90 -20.34 -15.51
N GLN A 264 -11.90 -20.03 -14.68
CA GLN A 264 -11.05 -21.01 -13.99
C GLN A 264 -11.68 -21.59 -12.71
N GLY A 265 -12.92 -21.23 -12.37
CA GLY A 265 -13.56 -21.68 -11.13
C GLY A 265 -12.85 -21.19 -9.86
N ARG A 266 -12.15 -20.04 -9.91
CA ARG A 266 -11.46 -19.43 -8.77
C ARG A 266 -12.39 -18.41 -8.11
N PRO A 267 -12.88 -18.65 -6.87
CA PRO A 267 -13.67 -17.67 -6.14
C PRO A 267 -12.78 -16.50 -5.69
N THR A 268 -13.38 -15.38 -5.28
CA THR A 268 -12.65 -14.24 -4.71
C THR A 268 -12.89 -14.13 -3.21
N GLY A 269 -11.92 -13.59 -2.48
CA GLY A 269 -11.96 -13.45 -1.02
C GLY A 269 -11.06 -12.31 -0.52
N PHE A 270 -10.86 -12.27 0.80
CA PHE A 270 -9.99 -11.31 1.46
C PHE A 270 -8.70 -11.96 1.99
N PRO A 271 -7.59 -11.21 2.13
CA PRO A 271 -6.35 -11.73 2.71
C PRO A 271 -6.52 -12.16 4.17
N VAL A 272 -5.80 -13.20 4.60
CA VAL A 272 -5.85 -13.73 5.97
C VAL A 272 -5.50 -12.64 7.00
N ARG A 273 -6.49 -12.25 7.82
CA ARG A 273 -6.31 -11.19 8.83
C ARG A 273 -5.77 -11.65 10.19
N THR A 274 -6.25 -12.78 10.72
CA THR A 274 -6.03 -13.16 12.14
C THR A 274 -5.54 -14.59 12.37
N ALA A 275 -5.33 -15.40 11.32
CA ALA A 275 -4.68 -16.70 11.50
C ALA A 275 -3.17 -16.49 11.78
N PRO A 276 -2.53 -17.35 12.58
CA PRO A 276 -1.11 -17.22 12.90
C PRO A 276 -0.23 -17.31 11.65
N ASP A 277 0.99 -16.78 11.77
CA ASP A 277 1.99 -16.80 10.70
C ASP A 277 2.41 -18.24 10.36
N ASN A 278 2.52 -18.55 9.07
CA ASN A 278 2.95 -19.87 8.61
C ASN A 278 4.44 -19.82 8.23
N PRO A 279 5.35 -20.39 9.05
CA PRO A 279 6.80 -20.25 8.82
C PRO A 279 7.27 -20.86 7.50
N ASP A 280 6.51 -21.81 6.93
CA ASP A 280 6.81 -22.45 5.65
C ASP A 280 6.55 -21.56 4.41
N ILE A 281 5.89 -20.39 4.59
CA ILE A 281 5.62 -19.43 3.49
C ILE A 281 6.53 -18.21 3.61
N ASP A 282 6.61 -17.59 4.79
CA ASP A 282 7.36 -16.34 5.03
C ASP A 282 8.88 -16.47 4.73
N ALA A 283 9.41 -17.69 4.67
CA ALA A 283 10.81 -17.96 4.31
C ALA A 283 11.11 -17.85 2.80
N ALA A 284 10.11 -17.81 1.92
CA ALA A 284 10.29 -17.77 0.47
C ALA A 284 10.32 -16.35 -0.13
N ASP A 285 9.68 -15.37 0.53
CA ASP A 285 9.51 -13.99 0.04
C ASP A 285 10.55 -13.00 0.60
N ALA A 286 11.68 -13.50 1.13
CA ALA A 286 12.87 -12.68 1.35
C ALA A 286 13.54 -12.38 -0.02
N PRO A 287 13.60 -11.12 -0.49
CA PRO A 287 14.19 -10.83 -1.79
C PRO A 287 15.69 -11.16 -1.79
N ASP A 288 16.13 -11.88 -2.82
CA ASP A 288 17.56 -12.10 -3.08
C ASP A 288 18.24 -10.74 -3.27
N ALA A 289 19.20 -10.45 -2.39
CA ALA A 289 19.94 -9.19 -2.38
C ALA A 289 21.28 -9.37 -3.11
N SER A 290 21.22 -9.55 -4.43
CA SER A 290 22.36 -9.65 -5.35
C SER A 290 22.26 -8.75 -6.58
#